data_AF-A0A6C0E3P6-F1
#
_entry.id   AF-A0A6C0E3P6-F1
#
_cell.length_a   1.000
_cell.length_b   1.000
_cell.length_c   1.000
_cell.angle_alpha   90.00
_cell.angle_beta   90.00
_cell.angle_gamma   90.00
#
_symmetry.space_group_name_H-M   'P 1'
#
loop_
_entity.id
_entity.type
_entity.pdbx_description
1 polymer ?
#
loop_
_entity_poly.entity_id
_entity_poly.type
_entity_poly.pdbx_seq_one_letter_code
_entity_poly.pdbx_strand_id
1 'polypeptide(L)'
;MRKCQPGMICFENVTIAFITIVILVVAYFLYVRTDNSRDRTHHQGTTNYILQPATHQGMRDVFLDPYAPPVTLERPCASYSQVGIMTPLNGDKTDNILPLMGRILYNRRDLWNYYTISNQQNNIKLPVSVKGKSGLSENGVDKIFNGDTIYVEGVNAAYKVTIYENDTMRYLPMV
;
A
#
# COMPACT_ATOMS: atom_id res chain seq x y z
N MET A 1 -9.19 27.88 -62.23
CA MET A 1 -9.73 28.75 -61.16
C MET A 1 -11.21 28.41 -60.98
N ARG A 2 -11.55 27.47 -60.08
CA ARG A 2 -12.95 27.12 -59.83
C ARG A 2 -13.52 28.17 -58.88
N LYS A 3 -14.40 29.01 -59.40
CA LYS A 3 -15.22 29.94 -58.62
C LYS A 3 -16.40 29.14 -58.06
N CYS A 4 -16.49 28.99 -56.75
CA CYS A 4 -17.71 28.53 -56.08
C CYS A 4 -18.56 29.74 -55.67
N GLN A 5 -19.88 29.58 -55.71
CA GLN A 5 -20.85 30.58 -55.28
C GLN A 5 -20.82 30.77 -53.75
N PRO A 6 -21.08 32.00 -53.24
CA PRO A 6 -21.03 32.31 -51.82
C PRO A 6 -22.14 31.55 -51.09
N GLY A 7 -21.78 30.73 -50.09
CA GLY A 7 -22.74 30.01 -49.25
C GLY A 7 -22.58 28.48 -49.19
N MET A 8 -21.60 27.88 -49.87
CA MET A 8 -21.26 26.46 -49.69
C MET A 8 -19.76 26.30 -49.40
N ILE A 9 -19.43 25.49 -48.39
CA ILE A 9 -18.06 25.18 -47.97
C ILE A 9 -17.33 24.58 -49.17
N CYS A 10 -16.36 25.31 -49.72
CA CYS A 10 -15.53 24.84 -50.81
C CYS A 10 -14.64 23.70 -50.30
N PHE A 11 -14.96 22.46 -50.67
CA PHE A 11 -14.03 21.35 -50.54
C PHE A 11 -12.95 21.49 -51.61
N GLU A 12 -12.03 22.42 -51.41
CA GLU A 12 -10.71 22.29 -51.99
C GLU A 12 -10.06 21.05 -51.36
N ASN A 13 -9.38 20.23 -52.17
CA ASN A 13 -8.67 19.05 -51.67
C ASN A 13 -7.74 19.37 -50.48
N VAL A 14 -7.36 20.64 -50.32
CA VAL A 14 -6.60 21.18 -49.18
C VAL A 14 -7.40 21.18 -47.87
N THR A 15 -8.68 21.59 -47.88
CA THR A 15 -9.53 21.56 -46.67
C THR A 15 -9.90 20.12 -46.30
N ILE A 16 -10.14 19.25 -47.30
CA ILE A 16 -10.27 17.80 -47.07
C ILE A 16 -8.99 17.24 -46.44
N ALA A 17 -7.81 17.54 -47.01
CA ALA A 17 -6.54 17.04 -46.51
C ALA A 17 -6.24 17.51 -45.09
N PHE A 18 -6.61 18.75 -44.74
CA PHE A 18 -6.44 19.22 -43.36
C PHE A 18 -7.36 18.48 -42.38
N ILE A 19 -8.63 18.27 -42.74
CA ILE A 19 -9.58 17.53 -41.90
C ILE A 19 -9.15 16.07 -41.72
N THR A 20 -8.63 15.41 -42.76
CA THR A 20 -8.14 14.02 -42.64
C THR A 20 -6.91 13.92 -41.74
N ILE A 21 -5.98 14.88 -41.81
CA ILE A 21 -4.81 14.95 -40.91
C ILE A 21 -5.27 15.13 -39.45
N VAL A 22 -6.22 16.02 -39.18
CA VAL A 22 -6.76 16.23 -37.83
C VAL A 22 -7.41 14.95 -37.28
N ILE A 23 -8.19 14.23 -38.10
CA ILE A 23 -8.81 12.96 -37.70
C ILE A 23 -7.76 11.89 -37.38
N LEU A 24 -6.69 11.78 -38.18
CA LEU A 24 -5.60 10.83 -37.94
C LEU A 24 -4.85 11.12 -36.64
N VAL A 25 -4.60 12.40 -36.34
CA VAL A 25 -3.95 12.83 -35.08
C VAL A 25 -4.84 12.50 -33.87
N VAL A 26 -6.15 12.78 -33.96
CA VAL A 26 -7.11 12.45 -32.89
C VAL A 26 -7.21 10.93 -32.72
N ALA A 27 -7.29 10.15 -33.81
CA ALA A 27 -7.33 8.70 -33.76
C ALA A 27 -6.06 8.09 -33.15
N TYR A 28 -4.88 8.63 -33.51
CA TYR A 28 -3.61 8.25 -32.90
C TYR A 28 -3.60 8.54 -31.39
N PHE A 29 -4.08 9.72 -30.99
CA PHE A 29 -4.16 10.08 -29.57
C PHE A 29 -5.12 9.18 -28.78
N LEU A 30 -6.27 8.81 -29.36
CA LEU A 30 -7.20 7.84 -28.77
C LEU A 30 -6.59 6.43 -28.71
N TYR A 31 -5.82 6.02 -29.72
CA TYR A 31 -5.10 4.74 -29.71
C TYR A 31 -4.05 4.68 -28.59
N VAL A 32 -3.26 5.73 -28.40
CA VAL A 32 -2.27 5.82 -27.31
C VAL A 32 -2.97 5.84 -25.93
N ARG A 33 -4.16 6.46 -25.83
CA ARG A 33 -4.97 6.47 -24.60
C ARG A 33 -5.56 5.09 -24.29
N THR A 34 -6.02 4.34 -25.30
CA THR A 34 -6.56 2.99 -25.09
C THR A 34 -5.48 1.96 -24.77
N ASP A 35 -4.27 2.11 -25.32
CA ASP A 35 -3.14 1.22 -24.98
C ASP A 35 -2.66 1.41 -23.53
N ASN A 36 -2.58 2.67 -23.06
CA ASN A 36 -2.34 2.97 -21.64
C ASN A 36 -3.43 2.44 -20.69
N SER A 37 -4.60 2.06 -21.22
CA SER A 37 -5.68 1.46 -20.44
C SER A 37 -5.65 -0.08 -20.45
N ARG A 38 -4.74 -0.71 -21.20
CA ARG A 38 -4.63 -2.18 -21.29
C ARG A 38 -3.70 -2.81 -20.27
N ASP A 39 -3.00 -2.00 -19.45
CA ASP A 39 -2.07 -2.50 -18.43
C ASP A 39 -2.61 -2.39 -16.99
N ARG A 40 -3.85 -2.84 -16.78
CA ARG A 40 -4.38 -3.23 -15.45
C ARG A 40 -5.22 -4.50 -15.51
N THR A 41 -4.67 -5.56 -16.08
CA THR A 41 -5.23 -6.91 -15.90
C THR A 41 -4.13 -7.96 -15.78
N HIS A 42 -3.55 -8.08 -14.58
CA HIS A 42 -2.93 -9.28 -13.98
C HIS A 42 -2.42 -8.88 -12.57
N HIS A 43 -2.90 -9.33 -11.41
CA HIS A 43 -3.61 -10.53 -10.98
C HIS A 43 -4.72 -10.19 -9.97
N GLN A 44 -5.95 -10.58 -10.25
CA GLN A 44 -6.79 -11.25 -9.25
C GLN A 44 -7.43 -12.42 -9.96
N GLY A 45 -7.07 -13.63 -9.54
CA GLY A 45 -7.69 -14.84 -10.04
C GLY A 45 -9.19 -14.77 -9.80
N THR A 46 -9.96 -15.05 -10.84
CA THR A 46 -11.37 -15.43 -10.76
C THR A 46 -11.45 -16.73 -9.97
N THR A 47 -11.79 -16.61 -8.69
CA THR A 47 -12.51 -17.66 -7.98
C THR A 47 -13.83 -17.04 -7.61
N ASN A 48 -14.92 -17.65 -8.09
CA ASN A 48 -16.27 -17.36 -7.67
C ASN A 48 -16.38 -17.65 -6.16
N TYR A 49 -16.07 -16.67 -5.33
CA TYR A 49 -16.62 -16.62 -3.99
C TYR A 49 -17.82 -15.70 -4.08
N ILE A 50 -18.98 -16.35 -3.95
CA ILE A 50 -20.18 -15.81 -3.32
C ILE A 50 -19.79 -14.71 -2.33
N LEU A 51 -20.52 -13.59 -2.33
CA LEU A 51 -20.54 -12.66 -1.20
C LEU A 51 -20.95 -13.43 0.05
N GLN A 52 -19.97 -14.09 0.67
CA GLN A 52 -20.02 -14.47 2.05
C GLN A 52 -19.72 -13.16 2.77
N PRO A 53 -20.54 -12.69 3.74
CA PRO A 53 -19.99 -11.78 4.74
C PRO A 53 -18.73 -12.45 5.26
N ALA A 54 -17.65 -11.70 5.46
CA ALA A 54 -16.43 -12.21 6.08
C ALA A 54 -16.82 -12.83 7.42
N THR A 55 -17.14 -14.12 7.39
CA THR A 55 -17.22 -14.95 8.56
C THR A 55 -15.79 -15.01 9.01
N HIS A 56 -15.48 -14.16 10.00
CA HIS A 56 -14.38 -14.33 10.91
C HIS A 56 -14.44 -15.79 11.39
N GLN A 57 -13.84 -16.70 10.65
CA GLN A 57 -13.73 -18.09 11.06
C GLN A 57 -12.80 -18.08 12.27
N GLY A 58 -13.42 -18.16 13.44
CA GLY A 58 -12.73 -18.37 14.71
C GLY A 58 -12.37 -17.12 15.50
N MET A 59 -13.12 -16.04 15.40
CA MET A 59 -13.29 -15.18 16.59
C MET A 59 -14.53 -15.73 17.31
N ARG A 60 -14.33 -16.59 18.31
CA ARG A 60 -15.35 -16.67 19.36
C ARG A 60 -15.34 -15.26 19.96
N ASP A 61 -16.38 -14.48 19.72
CA ASP A 61 -16.53 -13.19 20.35
C ASP A 61 -16.45 -13.44 21.85
N VAL A 62 -15.30 -13.12 22.46
CA VAL A 62 -15.03 -13.33 23.89
C VAL A 62 -16.08 -12.62 24.75
N PHE A 63 -16.77 -11.64 24.15
CA PHE A 63 -17.92 -10.96 24.71
C PHE A 63 -19.14 -11.86 24.98
N LEU A 64 -19.33 -12.96 24.24
CA LEU A 64 -20.48 -13.86 24.37
C LEU A 64 -20.19 -15.16 25.14
N ASP A 65 -18.95 -15.41 25.57
CA ASP A 65 -18.59 -16.62 26.31
C ASP A 65 -17.79 -16.29 27.59
N PRO A 66 -18.47 -16.09 28.74
CA PRO A 66 -17.84 -15.83 30.03
C PRO A 66 -16.95 -16.98 30.54
N TYR A 67 -17.08 -18.19 29.96
CA TYR A 67 -16.32 -19.38 30.34
C TYR A 67 -15.17 -19.67 29.37
N ALA A 68 -15.00 -18.85 28.32
CA ALA A 68 -13.85 -18.96 27.45
C ALA A 68 -12.58 -18.68 28.30
N PRO A 69 -11.62 -19.61 28.36
CA PRO A 69 -10.35 -19.34 29.01
C PRO A 69 -9.70 -18.12 28.34
N PRO A 70 -8.93 -17.30 29.09
CA PRO A 70 -8.26 -16.14 28.52
C PRO A 70 -7.49 -16.56 27.27
N VAL A 71 -7.74 -15.88 26.14
CA VAL A 71 -6.98 -16.14 24.92
C VAL A 71 -5.52 -15.85 25.22
N THR A 72 -4.71 -16.90 25.39
CA THR A 72 -3.27 -16.75 25.37
C THR A 72 -2.95 -16.29 23.96
N LEU A 73 -2.50 -15.06 23.81
CA LEU A 73 -2.17 -14.46 22.51
C LEU A 73 -0.85 -15.02 21.99
N GLU A 74 -0.71 -16.35 21.99
CA GLU A 74 0.34 -17.09 21.31
C GLU A 74 -0.19 -17.52 19.94
N ARG A 75 -0.56 -16.53 19.11
CA ARG A 75 -0.74 -16.82 17.68
C ARG A 75 0.66 -16.89 17.05
N PRO A 76 1.10 -18.02 16.47
CA PRO A 76 2.43 -18.17 15.86
C PRO A 76 2.63 -17.29 14.60
N CYS A 77 1.58 -16.60 14.16
CA CYS A 77 1.58 -15.64 13.07
C CYS A 77 0.63 -14.50 13.43
N ALA A 78 1.12 -13.52 14.20
CA ALA A 78 0.39 -12.28 14.41
C ALA A 78 0.15 -11.59 13.05
N SER A 79 -1.06 -11.05 12.83
CA SER A 79 -1.31 -10.16 11.70
C SER A 79 -0.43 -8.92 11.85
N TYR A 80 -0.04 -8.31 10.72
CA TYR A 80 0.65 -7.03 10.78
C TYR A 80 -0.31 -5.96 11.30
N SER A 81 0.14 -5.22 12.30
CA SER A 81 -0.54 -4.05 12.82
C SER A 81 0.38 -2.84 12.72
N GLN A 82 -0.21 -1.65 12.74
CA GLN A 82 0.59 -0.43 12.83
C GLN A 82 1.16 -0.32 14.24
N VAL A 83 2.48 -0.32 14.34
CA VAL A 83 3.21 -0.25 15.62
C VAL A 83 3.80 1.14 15.86
N GLY A 84 3.82 1.99 14.85
CA GLY A 84 4.36 3.34 14.95
C GLY A 84 4.35 4.09 13.63
N ILE A 85 5.13 5.16 13.61
CA ILE A 85 5.39 5.99 12.44
C ILE A 85 6.88 6.24 12.28
N MET A 86 7.26 6.68 11.08
CA MET A 86 8.62 6.95 10.70
C MET A 86 8.70 8.33 10.08
N THR A 87 9.72 9.09 10.48
CA THR A 87 9.99 10.44 9.97
C THR A 87 11.34 10.44 9.27
N PRO A 88 11.48 11.10 8.10
CA PRO A 88 12.73 11.10 7.37
C PRO A 88 13.82 11.80 8.21
N LEU A 89 15.03 11.23 8.23
CA LEU A 89 16.17 11.88 8.89
C LEU A 89 16.69 13.08 8.10
N ASN A 90 16.69 12.93 6.78
CA ASN A 90 17.15 13.94 5.83
C ASN A 90 15.98 14.30 4.92
N GLY A 91 15.63 15.59 4.85
CA GLY A 91 14.52 16.12 4.04
C GLY A 91 13.39 16.75 4.86
N ASP A 92 12.36 17.22 4.16
CA ASP A 92 11.21 17.88 4.78
C ASP A 92 10.41 16.88 5.64
N LYS A 93 10.36 17.15 6.94
CA LYS A 93 9.82 16.23 7.96
C LYS A 93 8.30 16.02 7.86
N THR A 94 7.57 16.95 7.26
CA THR A 94 6.11 17.01 7.33
C THR A 94 5.42 16.13 6.29
N ASP A 95 6.01 16.01 5.11
CA ASP A 95 5.29 15.50 3.94
C ASP A 95 5.54 14.01 3.68
N ASN A 96 6.58 13.43 4.30
CA ASN A 96 7.02 12.06 4.08
C ASN A 96 6.98 11.18 5.34
N ILE A 97 5.96 11.36 6.17
CA ILE A 97 5.74 10.49 7.33
C ILE A 97 5.18 9.15 6.82
N LEU A 98 5.82 8.04 7.21
CA LEU A 98 5.42 6.70 6.78
C LEU A 98 4.96 5.85 7.98
N PRO A 99 3.91 5.03 7.84
CA PRO A 99 3.48 4.12 8.89
C PRO A 99 4.47 2.95 9.03
N LEU A 100 4.80 2.55 10.26
CA LEU A 100 5.56 1.34 10.53
C LEU A 100 4.60 0.20 10.89
N MET A 101 4.57 -0.82 10.04
CA MET A 101 3.78 -2.03 10.26
C MET A 101 4.67 -3.12 10.82
N GLY A 102 4.22 -3.80 11.87
CA GLY A 102 4.98 -4.82 12.56
C GLY A 102 4.13 -6.03 12.94
N ARG A 103 4.78 -7.19 13.03
CA ARG A 103 4.22 -8.39 13.67
C ARG A 103 5.32 -9.17 14.38
N ILE A 104 4.92 -9.93 15.40
CA ILE A 104 5.81 -10.90 16.04
C ILE A 104 5.89 -12.14 15.15
N LEU A 105 7.10 -12.65 14.96
CA LEU A 105 7.39 -13.89 14.25
C LEU A 105 7.64 -15.04 15.23
N TYR A 106 8.51 -14.82 16.23
CA TYR A 106 8.80 -15.82 17.27
C TYR A 106 8.84 -15.19 18.66
N ASN A 107 7.84 -15.48 19.50
CA ASN A 107 7.68 -14.86 20.82
C ASN A 107 8.84 -15.15 21.79
N ARG A 108 9.52 -16.30 21.68
CA ARG A 108 10.62 -16.64 22.61
C ARG A 108 11.94 -15.92 22.32
N ARG A 109 12.12 -15.42 21.10
CA ARG A 109 13.36 -14.76 20.66
C ARG A 109 13.14 -13.28 20.32
N ASP A 110 11.94 -12.77 20.56
CA ASP A 110 11.52 -11.42 20.20
C ASP A 110 11.91 -11.04 18.76
N LEU A 111 11.68 -11.97 17.82
CA LEU A 111 11.89 -11.74 16.40
C LEU A 111 10.63 -11.17 15.77
N TRP A 112 10.81 -10.16 14.92
CA TRP A 112 9.74 -9.39 14.31
C TRP A 112 9.89 -9.32 12.80
N ASN A 113 8.75 -9.18 12.12
CA ASN A 113 8.75 -8.74 10.73
C ASN A 113 8.18 -7.33 10.66
N TYR A 114 8.77 -6.51 9.80
CA TYR A 114 8.39 -5.13 9.58
C TYR A 114 8.27 -4.81 8.10
N TYR A 115 7.33 -3.92 7.78
CA TYR A 115 7.26 -3.25 6.49
C TYR A 115 6.67 -1.86 6.66
N THR A 116 6.74 -1.06 5.61
CA THR A 116 6.06 0.22 5.54
C THR A 116 5.24 0.33 4.27
N ILE A 117 4.36 1.33 4.21
CA ILE A 117 3.54 1.62 3.05
C ILE A 117 3.92 3.04 2.60
N SER A 118 4.20 3.20 1.31
CA SER A 118 4.44 4.51 0.73
C SER A 118 3.18 5.39 0.82
N ASN A 119 3.36 6.68 1.07
CA ASN A 119 2.28 7.69 1.09
C ASN A 119 1.96 8.25 -0.31
N GLN A 120 2.64 7.77 -1.35
CA GLN A 120 2.40 8.20 -2.74
C GLN A 120 1.04 7.68 -3.25
N GLN A 121 0.59 8.20 -4.41
CA GLN A 121 -0.71 7.88 -5.03
C GLN A 121 -1.02 6.38 -5.18
N ASN A 122 0.00 5.52 -5.12
CA ASN A 122 -0.16 4.08 -5.04
C ASN A 122 0.46 3.60 -3.71
N ASN A 123 -0.37 3.12 -2.79
CA ASN A 123 0.03 2.59 -1.48
C ASN A 123 0.78 1.26 -1.64
N ILE A 124 2.05 1.34 -2.04
CA ILE A 124 2.92 0.18 -2.23
C ILE A 124 3.57 -0.24 -0.92
N LYS A 125 3.68 -1.55 -0.71
CA LYS A 125 4.41 -2.14 0.40
C LYS A 125 5.92 -2.03 0.13
N LEU A 126 6.64 -1.44 1.07
CA LEU A 126 8.08 -1.25 1.00
C LEU A 126 8.81 -2.08 2.08
N PRO A 127 9.95 -2.70 1.75
CA PRO A 127 10.79 -3.38 2.73
C PRO A 127 11.45 -2.38 3.66
N VAL A 128 11.58 -2.80 4.92
CA VAL A 128 12.33 -2.08 5.95
C VAL A 128 13.56 -2.91 6.28
N SER A 129 14.72 -2.28 6.35
CA SER A 129 15.98 -2.90 6.77
C SER A 129 16.36 -2.40 8.17
N VAL A 130 16.52 -3.34 9.10
CA VAL A 130 16.88 -3.10 10.49
C VAL A 130 18.26 -3.69 10.71
N LYS A 131 19.25 -2.84 11.04
CA LYS A 131 20.66 -3.23 11.23
C LYS A 131 21.22 -4.07 10.06
N GLY A 132 20.82 -3.75 8.82
CA GLY A 132 21.26 -4.45 7.61
C GLY A 132 20.54 -5.77 7.31
N LYS A 133 19.52 -6.14 8.09
CA LYS A 133 18.67 -7.31 7.83
C LYS A 133 17.29 -6.86 7.34
N SER A 134 16.74 -7.54 6.35
CA SER A 134 15.40 -7.26 5.85
C SER A 134 14.33 -7.69 6.85
N GLY A 135 13.45 -6.77 7.21
CA GLY A 135 12.26 -6.99 8.06
C GLY A 135 11.18 -7.86 7.39
N LEU A 136 11.34 -8.19 6.12
CA LEU A 136 10.47 -9.13 5.41
C LEU A 136 11.03 -10.56 5.35
N SER A 137 12.24 -10.79 5.89
CA SER A 137 12.86 -12.11 5.87
C SER A 137 12.08 -13.13 6.70
N GLU A 138 12.24 -14.42 6.35
CA GLU A 138 11.65 -15.53 7.09
C GLU A 138 12.23 -15.67 8.50
N ASN A 139 13.48 -15.23 8.71
CA ASN A 139 14.13 -15.28 10.02
C ASN A 139 13.79 -14.06 10.91
N GLY A 140 13.11 -13.05 10.36
CA GLY A 140 12.78 -11.82 11.04
C GLY A 140 14.00 -10.98 11.42
N VAL A 141 13.74 -9.93 12.18
CA VAL A 141 14.72 -8.97 12.70
C VAL A 141 14.48 -8.68 14.17
N ASP A 142 15.45 -8.05 14.81
CA ASP A 142 15.33 -7.58 16.19
C ASP A 142 14.16 -6.59 16.31
N LYS A 143 13.52 -6.57 17.49
CA LYS A 143 12.50 -5.59 17.84
C LYS A 143 13.06 -4.16 17.72
N ILE A 144 12.28 -3.29 17.09
CA ILE A 144 12.58 -1.86 16.96
C ILE A 144 12.08 -1.10 18.19
N PHE A 145 12.87 -0.17 18.69
CA PHE A 145 12.54 0.72 19.81
C PHE A 145 12.29 2.15 19.36
N ASN A 146 11.70 2.95 20.25
CA ASN A 146 11.44 4.36 20.00
C ASN A 146 12.77 5.11 19.81
N GLY A 147 12.86 5.93 18.77
CA GLY A 147 14.06 6.70 18.43
C GLY A 147 15.07 5.96 17.55
N ASP A 148 14.87 4.67 17.27
CA ASP A 148 15.74 3.91 16.37
C ASP A 148 15.74 4.50 14.96
N THR A 149 16.85 4.29 14.25
CA THR A 149 16.98 4.62 12.84
C THR A 149 16.96 3.35 12.01
N ILE A 150 16.08 3.30 11.02
CA ILE A 150 15.94 2.17 10.10
C ILE A 150 15.96 2.66 8.65
N TYR A 151 16.34 1.78 7.73
CA TYR A 151 16.44 2.12 6.31
C TYR A 151 15.23 1.58 5.55
N VAL A 152 14.64 2.41 4.69
CA VAL A 152 13.50 2.00 3.86
C VAL A 152 13.97 1.75 2.44
N GLU A 153 13.85 0.51 2.00
CA GLU A 153 14.19 0.10 0.64
C GLU A 153 13.13 0.62 -0.34
N GLY A 154 13.55 1.06 -1.52
CA GLY A 154 12.68 1.69 -2.53
C GLY A 154 12.68 3.21 -2.48
N VAL A 155 12.63 3.81 -1.27
CA VAL A 155 12.85 5.26 -1.09
C VAL A 155 14.34 5.58 -0.89
N ASN A 156 15.13 4.58 -0.50
CA ASN A 156 16.58 4.68 -0.31
C ASN A 156 16.99 5.76 0.71
N ALA A 157 16.21 5.87 1.78
CA ALA A 157 16.42 6.86 2.83
C ALA A 157 16.31 6.22 4.21
N ALA A 158 17.01 6.84 5.17
CA ALA A 158 16.96 6.47 6.57
C ALA A 158 15.89 7.29 7.30
N TYR A 159 15.14 6.62 8.17
CA TYR A 159 14.03 7.18 8.92
C TYR A 159 14.21 6.96 10.41
N LYS A 160 13.80 7.97 11.19
CA LYS A 160 13.67 7.88 12.64
C LYS A 160 12.31 7.31 13.01
N VAL A 161 12.31 6.28 13.83
CA VAL A 161 11.11 5.57 14.27
C VAL A 161 10.52 6.22 15.52
N THR A 162 9.20 6.36 15.53
CA THR A 162 8.40 6.65 16.72
C THR A 162 7.42 5.50 16.93
N ILE A 163 7.65 4.70 17.97
CA ILE A 163 6.79 3.56 18.33
C ILE A 163 5.61 4.08 19.16
N TYR A 164 4.42 3.55 18.89
CA TYR A 164 3.25 3.80 19.72
C TYR A 164 3.35 3.02 21.03
N GLU A 165 3.05 3.69 22.14
CA GLU A 165 2.89 3.04 23.43
C GLU A 165 1.62 2.20 23.40
N ASN A 166 1.75 0.90 23.67
CA ASN A 166 0.63 -0.03 23.75
C ASN A 166 0.36 -0.46 25.21
N ASP A 167 0.69 0.41 26.15
CA ASP A 167 0.46 0.19 27.58
C ASP A 167 -1.02 0.36 27.89
N THR A 168 -1.81 -0.64 27.47
CA THR A 168 -3.16 -0.83 28.00
C THR A 168 -3.01 -1.11 29.50
N MET A 169 -3.54 -0.21 30.33
CA MET A 169 -3.61 -0.37 31.78
C MET A 169 -4.17 -1.76 32.11
N ARG A 170 -3.32 -2.67 32.58
CA ARG A 170 -3.77 -3.96 33.10
C ARG A 170 -4.11 -3.77 34.56
N TYR A 171 -5.41 -3.80 34.88
CA TYR A 171 -5.84 -3.86 36.27
C TYR A 171 -5.35 -5.17 36.87
N LEU A 172 -4.57 -5.07 37.95
CA LEU A 172 -4.24 -6.21 38.80
C LEU A 172 -5.37 -6.31 39.84
N PRO A 173 -6.26 -7.33 39.77
CA PRO A 173 -7.25 -7.51 40.81
C PRO A 173 -6.52 -7.77 42.13
N MET A 174 -6.77 -6.89 43.11
CA MET A 174 -6.29 -7.08 44.47
C MET A 174 -7.03 -8.28 45.06
N VAL A 175 -6.27 -9.18 45.70
CA VAL A 175 -6.77 -10.34 46.46
C VAL A 175 -7.08 -9.92 47.89
#